data_AF-Q8W1B5-F1
#
_entry.id   AF-Q8W1B5-F1
#
_cell.length_a   1.000
_cell.length_b   1.000
_cell.length_c   1.000
_cell.angle_alpha   90.00
_cell.angle_beta   90.00
_cell.angle_gamma   90.00
#
_symmetry.space_group_name_H-M   'P 1'
#
loop_
_entity.id
_entity.type
_entity.pdbx_description
1 polymer ?
#
loop_
_entity_poly.entity_id
_entity_poly.type
_entity_poly.pdbx_seq_one_letter_code
_entity_poly.pdbx_strand_id
1 'polypeptide(L)'
;DQMLGPKEDRHLAIVLVGLPARGKTFTAAKLTRYLRWLGHDTKHFNVGKYRRLKHGVNQCADFFRADNQEGVEARTEVAALAMEDMIAWMQEGGQ
;
A
#
# COMPACT_ATOMS: atom_id res chain seq x y z
N ASP A 1 34.73 2.13 19.15
CA ASP A 1 33.33 2.38 18.77
C ASP A 1 32.81 1.46 17.68
N GLN A 2 32.81 0.16 17.96
CA GLN A 2 32.19 -0.87 17.14
C GLN A 2 30.74 -1.03 17.62
N MET A 3 29.79 -0.25 17.07
CA MET A 3 28.35 -0.40 17.40
C MET A 3 27.41 -0.25 16.19
N LEU A 4 27.89 -0.61 15.00
CA LEU A 4 26.99 -0.91 13.88
C LEU A 4 27.34 -2.32 13.43
N GLY A 5 26.57 -3.29 13.90
CA GLY A 5 26.52 -4.61 13.27
C GLY A 5 26.20 -4.46 11.77
N PRO A 6 26.39 -5.52 10.96
CA PRO A 6 26.10 -5.46 9.54
C PRO A 6 24.71 -4.85 9.33
N LYS A 7 24.61 -3.80 8.50
CA LYS A 7 23.33 -3.25 8.07
C LYS A 7 22.60 -4.39 7.36
N GLU A 8 21.73 -5.11 8.07
CA GLU A 8 20.75 -5.93 7.40
C GLU A 8 19.87 -4.96 6.59
N ASP A 9 19.79 -5.17 5.27
CA ASP A 9 18.85 -4.48 4.38
C ASP A 9 17.42 -4.90 4.75
N ARG A 10 16.94 -4.37 5.88
CA ARG A 10 15.62 -4.63 6.43
C ARG A 10 14.64 -3.60 5.90
N HIS A 11 13.77 -4.07 5.01
CA HIS A 11 12.61 -3.34 4.54
C HIS A 11 11.45 -3.45 5.54
N LEU A 12 10.66 -2.38 5.71
CA LEU A 12 9.50 -2.37 6.60
C LEU A 12 8.19 -2.08 5.85
N ALA A 13 7.31 -3.07 5.79
CA ALA A 13 5.95 -2.88 5.28
C ALA A 13 4.96 -2.55 6.42
N ILE A 14 4.28 -1.40 6.34
CA ILE A 14 3.22 -1.01 7.28
C ILE A 14 1.85 -1.20 6.61
N VAL A 15 1.11 -2.21 7.05
CA VAL A 15 -0.21 -2.56 6.48
C VAL A 15 -1.33 -1.96 7.32
N LEU A 16 -2.12 -1.06 6.71
CA LEU A 16 -3.28 -0.45 7.37
C LEU A 16 -4.55 -1.26 7.14
N VAL A 17 -5.18 -1.70 8.24
CA VAL A 17 -6.41 -2.50 8.23
C VAL A 17 -7.57 -1.71 8.82
N GLY A 18 -8.78 -1.94 8.31
CA GLY A 18 -10.01 -1.39 8.88
C GLY A 18 -11.08 -1.05 7.84
N LEU A 19 -12.31 -0.87 8.32
CA LEU A 19 -13.48 -0.56 7.48
C LEU A 19 -13.31 0.71 6.64
N PRO A 20 -14.06 0.88 5.53
CA PRO A 20 -14.09 2.12 4.77
C PRO A 20 -14.35 3.36 5.65
N ALA A 21 -13.83 4.52 5.22
CA ALA A 21 -13.95 5.80 5.92
C ALA A 21 -13.32 5.89 7.34
N ARG A 22 -12.50 4.92 7.77
CA ARG A 22 -11.80 4.93 9.07
C ARG A 22 -10.42 5.61 9.06
N GLY A 23 -10.23 6.67 8.27
CA GLY A 23 -9.00 7.48 8.32
C GLY A 23 -7.70 6.81 7.80
N LYS A 24 -7.73 5.57 7.33
CA LYS A 24 -6.53 4.84 6.86
C LYS A 24 -5.66 5.66 5.89
N THR A 25 -6.24 6.21 4.83
CA THR A 25 -5.49 7.02 3.84
C THR A 25 -4.88 8.28 4.47
N PHE A 26 -5.58 8.89 5.42
CA PHE A 26 -5.07 10.07 6.14
C PHE A 26 -3.88 9.70 7.03
N THR A 27 -3.99 8.61 7.77
CA THR A 27 -2.89 8.07 8.59
C THR A 27 -1.70 7.69 7.73
N ALA A 28 -1.90 6.99 6.60
CA ALA A 28 -0.84 6.63 5.66
C ALA A 28 -0.09 7.87 5.16
N ALA A 29 -0.82 8.90 4.70
CA ALA A 29 -0.21 10.11 4.18
C ALA A 29 0.60 10.87 5.25
N LYS A 30 0.09 10.96 6.48
CA LYS A 30 0.83 11.58 7.59
C LYS A 30 2.08 10.78 7.97
N LEU A 31 1.96 9.46 8.05
CA LEU A 31 3.05 8.56 8.39
C LEU A 31 4.18 8.63 7.35
N THR A 32 3.83 8.52 6.06
CA THR A 32 4.81 8.67 4.98
C THR A 32 5.52 10.02 5.01
N ARG A 33 4.79 11.12 5.24
CA ARG A 33 5.40 12.45 5.36
C ARG A 33 6.36 12.54 6.55
N TYR A 34 5.96 11.98 7.69
CA TYR A 34 6.77 12.00 8.91
C TYR A 34 8.05 11.17 8.76
N LEU A 35 7.96 9.96 8.21
CA LEU A 35 9.12 9.09 7.98
C LEU A 35 10.09 9.70 6.97
N ARG A 36 9.58 10.30 5.89
CA ARG A 36 10.42 11.07 4.95
C ARG A 36 11.11 12.26 5.60
N TRP A 37 10.42 12.96 6.50
CA TRP A 37 11.03 14.06 7.26
C TRP A 37 12.16 13.59 8.19
N LEU A 38 12.05 12.38 8.74
CA LEU A 38 13.13 11.74 9.49
C LEU A 38 14.29 11.20 8.62
N GLY A 39 14.17 11.27 7.30
CA GLY A 39 15.19 10.81 6.36
C GLY A 39 15.04 9.38 5.87
N HIS A 40 13.91 8.72 6.14
CA HIS A 40 13.61 7.40 5.58
C HIS A 40 12.97 7.54 4.20
N ASP A 41 13.49 6.83 3.19
CA ASP A 41 12.77 6.71 1.93
C ASP A 41 11.55 5.83 2.17
N THR A 42 10.36 6.38 1.96
CA THR A 42 9.09 5.71 2.29
C THR A 42 8.10 6.00 1.19
N LYS A 43 7.34 4.99 0.75
CA LYS A 43 6.32 5.14 -0.27
C LYS A 43 4.97 4.61 0.20
N HIS A 44 3.90 5.30 -0.20
CA HIS A 44 2.52 4.89 0.11
C HIS A 44 1.89 4.21 -1.10
N PHE A 45 1.58 2.92 -0.94
CA PHE A 45 0.87 2.10 -1.93
C PHE A 45 -0.61 2.02 -1.57
N ASN A 46 -1.47 2.57 -2.44
CA ASN A 46 -2.91 2.66 -2.18
C ASN A 46 -3.70 1.79 -3.14
N VAL A 47 -4.13 0.59 -2.72
CA VAL A 47 -4.91 -0.35 -3.55
C VAL A 47 -6.13 0.30 -4.20
N GLY A 48 -6.78 1.25 -3.52
CA GLY A 48 -7.90 2.00 -4.09
C GLY A 48 -7.51 2.85 -5.31
N LYS A 49 -6.29 3.36 -5.37
CA LYS A 49 -5.75 4.06 -6.55
C LYS A 49 -5.56 3.09 -7.72
N TYR A 50 -4.96 1.92 -7.49
CA TYR A 50 -4.81 0.88 -8.51
C TYR A 50 -6.16 0.45 -9.09
N ARG A 51 -7.14 0.20 -8.22
CA ARG A 51 -8.51 -0.10 -8.63
C ARG A 51 -9.10 0.99 -9.53
N ARG A 52 -8.97 2.27 -9.15
CA ARG A 52 -9.51 3.38 -9.95
C ARG A 52 -8.84 3.54 -11.30
N LEU A 53 -7.54 3.25 -11.38
CA LEU A 53 -6.80 3.30 -12.64
C LEU A 53 -7.20 2.15 -13.57
N LYS A 54 -7.45 0.95 -13.02
CA LYS A 54 -7.76 -0.25 -13.82
C LYS A 54 -9.23 -0.41 -14.17
N HIS A 55 -10.13 -0.16 -13.21
CA HIS A 55 -11.58 -0.37 -13.37
C HIS A 55 -12.37 0.95 -13.36
N GLY A 56 -11.71 2.11 -13.38
CA GLY A 56 -12.37 3.40 -13.37
C GLY A 56 -12.80 3.90 -11.99
N VAL A 57 -13.19 5.18 -11.95
CA VAL A 57 -13.46 5.92 -10.69
C VAL A 57 -14.80 5.59 -10.06
N ASN A 58 -15.81 5.28 -10.87
CA ASN A 58 -17.21 5.15 -10.45
C ASN A 58 -17.66 3.69 -10.46
N GLN A 59 -17.33 2.97 -9.39
CA GLN A 59 -17.85 1.63 -9.13
C GLN A 59 -19.04 1.72 -8.17
N CYS A 60 -20.14 1.04 -8.49
CA CYS A 60 -21.32 0.99 -7.64
C CYS A 60 -21.06 0.14 -6.38
N ALA A 61 -21.99 0.18 -5.42
CA ALA A 61 -21.88 -0.63 -4.20
C ALA A 61 -21.84 -2.14 -4.51
N ASP A 62 -22.49 -2.57 -5.59
CA ASP A 62 -22.54 -3.98 -6.00
C ASP A 62 -21.15 -4.56 -6.35
N PHE A 63 -20.23 -3.72 -6.82
CA PHE A 63 -18.84 -4.10 -7.04
C PHE A 63 -18.14 -4.60 -5.75
N PHE A 64 -18.54 -4.08 -4.58
CA PHE A 64 -17.88 -4.38 -3.32
C PHE A 64 -18.51 -5.53 -2.53
N ARG A 65 -19.62 -6.09 -3.02
CA ARG A 65 -20.31 -7.19 -2.35
C ARG A 65 -19.43 -8.44 -2.31
N ALA A 66 -19.67 -9.27 -1.30
CA ALA A 66 -18.91 -10.51 -1.12
C ALA A 66 -19.37 -11.63 -2.06
N ASP A 67 -20.62 -11.58 -2.55
CA ASP A 67 -21.21 -12.53 -3.49
C ASP A 67 -20.95 -12.16 -4.96
N ASN A 68 -20.38 -10.99 -5.22
CA ASN A 68 -19.94 -10.59 -6.56
C ASN A 68 -18.52 -11.15 -6.83
N GLN A 69 -18.47 -12.34 -7.44
CA GLN A 69 -17.22 -13.03 -7.75
C GLN A 69 -16.29 -12.19 -8.65
N GLU A 70 -16.83 -11.52 -9.67
CA GLU A 70 -16.06 -10.62 -10.55
C GLU A 70 -15.46 -9.44 -9.77
N GLY A 71 -16.23 -8.84 -8.86
CA GLY A 71 -15.77 -7.76 -7.98
C GLY A 71 -14.73 -8.22 -6.95
N VAL A 72 -14.79 -9.47 -6.50
CA VAL A 72 -13.77 -10.08 -5.63
C VAL A 72 -12.47 -10.33 -6.41
N GLU A 73 -12.56 -10.88 -7.62
CA GLU A 73 -11.41 -11.15 -8.48
C GLU A 73 -10.70 -9.86 -8.88
N ALA A 74 -11.45 -8.87 -9.35
CA ALA A 74 -10.92 -7.54 -9.68
C ALA A 74 -10.21 -6.87 -8.50
N ARG A 75 -10.76 -7.00 -7.28
CA ARG A 75 -10.13 -6.46 -6.06
C ARG A 75 -8.88 -7.23 -5.64
N THR A 76 -8.87 -8.55 -5.84
CA THR A 76 -7.70 -9.40 -5.57
C THR A 76 -6.56 -9.05 -6.51
N GLU A 77 -6.86 -8.90 -7.81
CA GLU A 77 -5.88 -8.56 -8.83
C GLU A 77 -5.20 -7.21 -8.56
N VAL A 78 -5.97 -6.16 -8.25
CA VAL A 78 -5.39 -4.84 -7.95
C VAL A 78 -4.63 -4.80 -6.63
N ALA A 79 -4.95 -5.69 -5.69
CA ALA A 79 -4.18 -5.86 -4.47
C ALA A 79 -2.83 -6.53 -4.76
N ALA A 80 -2.81 -7.55 -5.63
CA ALA A 80 -1.57 -8.19 -6.08
C ALA A 80 -0.65 -7.20 -6.82
N LEU A 81 -1.19 -6.42 -7.75
CA LEU A 81 -0.42 -5.37 -8.47
C LEU A 81 0.21 -4.35 -7.50
N ALA A 82 -0.54 -3.90 -6.49
CA ALA A 82 -0.02 -2.96 -5.51
C ALA A 82 1.08 -3.58 -4.63
N MET A 83 1.01 -4.89 -4.37
CA MET A 83 2.01 -5.64 -3.60
C MET A 83 3.28 -5.89 -4.43
N GLU A 84 3.14 -6.24 -5.71
CA GLU A 84 4.24 -6.40 -6.65
C GLU A 84 5.03 -5.09 -6.80
N ASP A 85 4.33 -3.96 -7.01
CA ASP A 85 4.94 -2.63 -7.07
C ASP A 85 5.67 -2.25 -5.77
N MET A 86 5.16 -2.68 -4.62
CA MET A 86 5.81 -2.45 -3.32
C MET A 86 7.10 -3.25 -3.20
N ILE A 87 7.06 -4.53 -3.58
CA ILE A 87 8.23 -5.42 -3.54
C ILE A 87 9.30 -4.92 -4.51
N ALA A 88 8.93 -4.57 -5.74
CA ALA A 88 9.86 -4.02 -6.72
C ALA A 88 10.53 -2.73 -6.22
N TRP A 89 9.74 -1.82 -5.64
CA TRP A 89 10.27 -0.58 -5.07
C TRP A 89 11.24 -0.82 -3.89
N MET A 90 10.97 -1.82 -3.05
CA MET A 90 11.91 -2.22 -1.98
C MET A 90 13.22 -2.77 -2.56
N GLN A 91 13.15 -3.59 -3.62
CA GLN A 91 14.34 -4.13 -4.29
C GLN A 91 15.19 -3.06 -4.99
N GLU A 92 14.58 -1.96 -5.42
CA GLU A 92 15.26 -0.81 -6.04
C GLU A 92 15.93 0.14 -5.02
N GLY A 93 15.82 -0.15 -3.71
CA GLY A 93 16.46 0.62 -2.63
C GLY A 93 15.52 1.48 -1.79
N GLY A 94 14.19 1.33 -1.94
CA GLY A 94 13.22 1.90 -1.00
C GLY A 94 13.27 1.19 0.36
N GLN A 95 13.01 1.91 1.46
CA GLN A 95 13.04 1.37 2.84
C GLN A 95 11.66 1.02 3.41
#